data_AF-A0A090W0W1-F1
#
_entry.id   AF-A0A090W0W1-F1
#
_cell.length_a   1.000
_cell.length_b   1.000
_cell.length_c   1.000
_cell.angle_alpha   90.00
_cell.angle_beta   90.00
_cell.angle_gamma   90.00
#
_symmetry.space_group_name_H-M   'P 1'
#
loop_
_entity.id
_entity.type
_entity.pdbx_description
1 polymer ?
#
loop_
_entity_poly.entity_id
_entity_poly.type
_entity_poly.pdbx_seq_one_letter_code
_entity_poly.pdbx_strand_id
1 'polypeptide(L)'
;MNYLKYIFVIIPFLASAQIGKVEQDSTDVTYIIIEGDSIPKTAIDLDEVMLLHKLEFDSKKDRIRYLILRRKTIKVYPYAKLASERLDSLTKRLKTITKKRQRKRYTKHVQKYIEGEFSEELKKLTRTEGQILVKLIHRQTGRTAFDLVKELRNGWRAFWYNTTANVFDIKLKKEYDPWNDKEDYLIEDILQRNFQSGRLERQKSALDIDFYELTDKWVYNKTEDN
;
A
#
# COMPACT_ATOMS: atom_id res chain seq x y z
N MET A 1 42.51 77.67 24.12
CA MET A 1 42.09 76.91 22.92
C MET A 1 40.88 76.06 23.32
N ASN A 2 39.68 76.67 23.40
CA ASN A 2 38.49 76.07 24.03
C ASN A 2 37.48 75.48 23.02
N TYR A 3 37.87 75.39 21.75
CA TYR A 3 36.98 75.00 20.64
C TYR A 3 36.69 73.49 20.62
N LEU A 4 37.54 72.68 21.27
CA LEU A 4 37.42 71.21 21.30
C LEU A 4 36.15 70.73 22.04
N LYS A 5 35.67 71.51 23.03
CA LYS A 5 34.48 71.14 23.81
C LYS A 5 33.19 71.26 23.00
N TYR A 6 33.13 72.18 22.04
CA TYR A 6 31.94 72.36 21.18
C TYR A 6 31.80 71.22 20.16
N ILE A 7 32.90 70.60 19.75
CA ILE A 7 32.88 69.43 18.85
C ILE A 7 32.19 68.25 19.54
N PHE A 8 32.40 68.06 20.85
CA PHE A 8 31.81 66.95 21.60
C PHE A 8 30.29 67.08 21.79
N VAL A 9 29.75 68.30 21.72
CA VAL A 9 28.30 68.58 21.85
C VAL A 9 27.55 68.37 20.53
N ILE A 10 28.22 68.48 19.37
CA ILE A 10 27.58 68.38 18.05
C ILE A 10 27.55 66.92 17.53
N ILE A 11 28.51 66.09 17.95
CA ILE A 11 28.62 64.68 17.53
C ILE A 11 27.36 63.82 17.77
N PRO A 12 26.63 63.91 18.90
CA PRO A 12 25.45 63.06 19.10
C PRO A 12 24.28 63.43 18.17
N PHE A 13 24.25 64.65 17.61
CA PHE A 13 23.20 65.08 16.67
C PHE A 13 23.40 64.51 15.25
N LEU A 14 24.63 64.16 14.88
CA LEU A 14 24.93 63.51 13.59
C LEU A 14 24.69 62.00 13.62
N ALA A 15 24.57 61.39 14.79
CA ALA A 15 24.40 59.95 14.95
C ALA A 15 22.95 59.44 14.78
N SER A 16 21.96 60.32 14.69
CA SER A 16 20.53 59.93 14.58
C SER A 16 20.01 59.73 13.15
N ALA A 17 20.87 59.68 12.12
CA ALA A 17 20.45 59.83 10.73
C ALA A 17 20.38 58.55 9.87
N GLN A 18 20.59 57.34 10.40
CA GLN A 18 20.54 56.12 9.58
C GLN A 18 19.77 54.97 10.25
N ILE A 19 18.45 55.10 10.31
CA ILE A 19 17.58 53.91 10.29
C ILE A 19 17.48 53.53 8.80
N GLY A 20 18.33 52.61 8.35
CA GLY A 20 18.17 52.00 7.04
C GLY A 20 16.77 51.38 6.98
N LYS A 21 15.95 51.80 6.00
CA LYS A 21 14.70 51.09 5.72
C LYS A 21 15.10 49.67 5.33
N VAL A 22 14.74 48.69 6.16
CA VAL A 22 14.76 47.29 5.74
C VAL A 22 13.67 47.21 4.68
N GLU A 23 14.05 47.10 3.41
CA GLU A 23 13.08 46.81 2.36
C GLU A 23 12.43 45.47 2.71
N GLN A 24 11.14 45.52 3.01
CA GLN A 24 10.36 44.32 3.22
C GLN A 24 10.27 43.64 1.86
N ASP A 25 10.95 42.51 1.72
CA ASP A 25 10.97 41.69 0.52
C ASP A 25 9.52 41.46 0.05
N SER A 26 9.15 42.01 -1.11
CA SER A 26 7.81 41.84 -1.65
C SER A 26 7.67 40.37 -2.01
N THR A 27 6.79 39.66 -1.32
CA THR A 27 6.54 38.25 -1.62
C THR A 27 5.75 38.18 -2.93
N ASP A 28 6.45 38.20 -4.06
CA ASP A 28 5.82 37.99 -5.36
C ASP A 28 5.18 36.60 -5.37
N VAL A 29 3.84 36.57 -5.27
CA VAL A 29 3.08 35.33 -5.22
C VAL A 29 3.03 34.75 -6.62
N THR A 30 3.87 33.76 -6.89
CA THR A 30 3.83 33.02 -8.15
C THR A 30 2.60 32.10 -8.15
N TYR A 31 1.65 32.39 -9.04
CA TYR A 31 0.49 31.55 -9.24
C TYR A 31 0.79 30.43 -10.24
N ILE A 32 0.45 29.20 -9.86
CA ILE A 32 0.56 28.01 -10.69
C ILE A 32 -0.84 27.63 -11.16
N ILE A 33 -1.03 27.59 -12.48
CA ILE A 33 -2.26 27.12 -13.10
C ILE A 33 -2.03 25.67 -13.52
N ILE A 34 -2.71 24.74 -12.86
CA ILE A 34 -2.65 23.31 -13.17
C ILE A 34 -3.71 23.03 -14.26
N GLU A 35 -3.33 22.29 -15.30
CA GLU A 35 -4.22 21.94 -16.41
C GLU A 35 -5.48 21.23 -15.90
N GLY A 36 -6.65 21.82 -16.17
CA GLY A 36 -7.96 21.31 -15.74
C GLY A 36 -8.52 21.93 -14.45
N ASP A 37 -7.75 22.77 -13.76
CA ASP A 37 -8.20 23.51 -12.58
C ASP A 37 -8.54 24.97 -12.92
N SER A 38 -9.66 25.47 -12.38
CA SER A 38 -10.13 26.84 -12.64
C SER A 38 -9.58 27.87 -11.65
N ILE A 39 -8.94 27.41 -10.57
CA ILE A 39 -8.44 28.24 -9.47
C ILE A 39 -6.91 28.18 -9.47
N PRO A 40 -6.21 29.32 -9.64
CA PRO A 40 -4.76 29.35 -9.55
C PRO A 40 -4.32 29.02 -8.11
N LYS A 41 -3.45 28.02 -7.97
CA LYS A 41 -2.88 27.64 -6.68
C LYS A 41 -1.52 28.30 -6.49
N THR A 42 -1.16 28.58 -5.24
CA THR A 42 0.16 29.14 -4.88
C THR A 42 1.20 28.05 -4.60
N ALA A 43 0.79 26.79 -4.53
CA ALA A 43 1.65 25.63 -4.30
C ALA A 43 1.10 24.40 -5.01
N ILE A 44 1.97 23.43 -5.26
CA ILE A 44 1.62 22.10 -5.77
C ILE A 44 1.46 21.18 -4.55
N ASP A 45 0.24 20.69 -4.33
CA ASP A 45 -0.01 19.67 -3.31
C ASP A 45 0.67 18.37 -3.75
N LEU A 46 1.56 17.83 -2.91
CA LEU A 46 2.22 16.55 -3.16
C LEU A 46 1.38 15.41 -2.59
N ASP A 47 1.45 14.25 -3.24
CA ASP A 47 0.85 13.03 -2.71
C ASP A 47 1.45 12.69 -1.35
N GLU A 48 0.59 12.32 -0.40
CA GLU A 48 1.02 11.88 0.93
C GLU A 48 1.90 10.63 0.81
N VAL A 49 3.07 10.67 1.47
CA VAL A 49 4.02 9.55 1.47
C VAL A 49 4.14 8.98 2.88
N MET A 50 3.96 7.67 2.98
CA MET A 50 4.14 6.95 4.24
C MET A 50 5.62 6.88 4.62
N LEU A 51 5.94 7.29 5.86
CA LEU A 51 7.27 7.14 6.44
C LEU A 51 7.42 5.75 7.05
N LEU A 52 8.32 4.94 6.48
CA LEU A 52 8.55 3.57 6.92
C LEU A 52 9.74 3.51 7.89
N HIS A 53 9.59 2.74 8.96
CA HIS A 53 10.68 2.49 9.91
C HIS A 53 11.88 1.80 9.24
N LYS A 54 13.04 1.91 9.88
CA LYS A 54 14.25 1.22 9.45
C LYS A 54 14.15 -0.28 9.76
N LEU A 55 14.46 -1.14 8.79
CA LEU A 55 14.46 -2.59 9.01
C LEU A 55 15.63 -3.00 9.90
N GLU A 56 15.30 -3.55 11.05
CA GLU A 56 16.25 -4.12 12.00
C GLU A 56 15.92 -5.59 12.26
N PHE A 57 16.96 -6.42 12.39
CA PHE A 57 16.80 -7.87 12.55
C PHE A 57 17.65 -8.36 13.72
N ASP A 58 17.01 -9.10 14.62
CA ASP A 58 17.64 -9.70 15.80
C ASP A 58 18.76 -10.68 15.42
N SER A 59 18.66 -11.33 14.25
CA SER A 59 19.65 -12.29 13.77
C SER A 59 19.80 -12.34 12.24
N LYS A 60 20.93 -12.90 11.77
CA LYS A 60 21.15 -13.20 10.34
C LYS A 60 20.08 -14.15 9.78
N LYS A 61 19.57 -15.09 10.59
CA LYS A 61 18.52 -16.03 10.18
C LYS A 61 17.21 -15.30 9.91
N ASP A 62 16.84 -14.35 10.75
CA ASP A 62 15.61 -13.57 10.57
C ASP A 62 15.69 -12.64 9.36
N ARG A 63 16.86 -12.04 9.12
CA ARG A 63 17.12 -11.29 7.88
C ARG A 63 16.92 -12.17 6.64
N ILE A 64 17.46 -13.39 6.63
CA ILE A 64 17.29 -14.33 5.50
C ILE A 64 15.82 -14.69 5.32
N ARG A 65 15.11 -14.99 6.43
CA ARG A 65 13.67 -15.30 6.39
C ARG A 65 12.86 -14.16 5.78
N TYR A 66 13.12 -12.92 6.21
CA TYR A 66 12.50 -11.72 5.65
C TYR A 66 12.77 -11.57 4.16
N LEU A 67 14.02 -11.74 3.71
CA LEU A 67 14.36 -11.63 2.28
C LEU A 67 13.67 -12.70 1.42
N ILE A 68 13.55 -13.93 1.94
CA ILE A 68 12.79 -15.00 1.27
C ILE A 68 11.31 -14.63 1.18
N LEU A 69 10.72 -14.13 2.27
CA LEU A 69 9.33 -13.68 2.31
C LEU A 69 9.12 -12.53 1.31
N ARG A 70 9.98 -11.52 1.33
CA ARG A 70 9.98 -10.39 0.38
C ARG A 70 9.96 -10.85 -1.07
N ARG A 71 10.86 -11.76 -1.44
CA ARG A 71 10.91 -12.31 -2.80
C ARG A 71 9.59 -12.99 -3.18
N LYS A 72 9.03 -13.80 -2.28
CA LYS A 72 7.76 -14.52 -2.50
C LYS A 72 6.59 -13.54 -2.61
N THR A 73 6.47 -12.59 -1.70
CA THR A 73 5.40 -11.56 -1.71
C THR A 73 5.42 -10.75 -3.00
N ILE A 74 6.59 -10.27 -3.44
CA ILE A 74 6.73 -9.52 -4.70
C ILE A 74 6.33 -10.37 -5.91
N LYS A 75 6.72 -11.65 -5.94
CA LYS A 75 6.34 -12.57 -7.02
C LYS A 75 4.83 -12.82 -7.04
N VAL A 76 4.21 -12.99 -5.87
CA VAL A 76 2.82 -13.43 -5.73
C VAL A 76 1.81 -12.29 -5.88
N TYR A 77 2.16 -11.09 -5.43
CA TYR A 77 1.24 -9.96 -5.36
C TYR A 77 0.52 -9.62 -6.67
N PRO A 78 1.18 -9.57 -7.85
CA PRO A 78 0.50 -9.26 -9.11
C PRO A 78 -0.66 -10.22 -9.42
N TYR A 79 -0.52 -11.50 -9.07
CA TYR A 79 -1.58 -12.50 -9.24
C TYR A 79 -2.74 -12.26 -8.28
N ALA A 80 -2.46 -11.89 -7.02
CA ALA A 80 -3.48 -11.56 -6.03
C ALA A 80 -4.30 -10.35 -6.47
N LYS A 81 -3.61 -9.31 -6.98
CA LYS A 81 -4.23 -8.10 -7.49
C LYS A 81 -5.15 -8.41 -8.67
N LEU A 82 -4.62 -9.09 -9.69
CA LEU A 82 -5.39 -9.47 -10.88
C LEU A 82 -6.63 -10.30 -10.51
N ALA A 83 -6.49 -11.29 -9.64
CA ALA A 83 -7.62 -12.11 -9.18
C ALA A 83 -8.71 -11.26 -8.52
N SER A 84 -8.31 -10.35 -7.64
CA SER A 84 -9.22 -9.47 -6.89
C SER A 84 -9.98 -8.53 -7.83
N GLU A 85 -9.31 -7.93 -8.81
CA GLU A 85 -9.93 -7.07 -9.83
C GLU A 85 -10.92 -7.85 -10.71
N ARG A 86 -10.56 -9.08 -11.13
CA ARG A 86 -11.44 -9.93 -11.93
C ARG A 86 -12.68 -10.33 -11.13
N LEU A 87 -12.54 -10.62 -9.84
CA LEU A 87 -13.66 -10.94 -8.95
C LEU A 87 -14.57 -9.72 -8.72
N ASP A 88 -14.00 -8.54 -8.50
CA ASP A 88 -14.77 -7.31 -8.34
C ASP A 88 -15.52 -6.95 -9.63
N SER A 89 -14.83 -6.97 -10.78
CA SER A 89 -15.45 -6.77 -12.10
C SER A 89 -16.58 -7.77 -12.36
N LEU A 90 -16.37 -9.05 -12.04
CA LEU A 90 -17.42 -10.07 -12.16
C LEU A 90 -18.61 -9.74 -11.26
N THR A 91 -18.36 -9.35 -10.02
CA THR A 91 -19.39 -9.03 -9.03
C THR A 91 -20.22 -7.83 -9.48
N LYS A 92 -19.57 -6.74 -9.88
CA LYS A 92 -20.20 -5.54 -10.45
C LYS A 92 -21.05 -5.89 -11.66
N ARG A 93 -20.52 -6.68 -12.60
CA ARG A 93 -21.28 -7.08 -13.80
C ARG A 93 -22.47 -7.97 -13.46
N LEU A 94 -22.31 -8.94 -12.56
CA LEU A 94 -23.42 -9.80 -12.14
C LEU A 94 -24.54 -9.01 -11.47
N LYS A 95 -24.25 -7.95 -10.71
CA LYS A 95 -25.29 -7.07 -10.15
C LYS A 95 -26.17 -6.42 -11.23
N THR A 96 -25.61 -6.08 -12.39
CA THR A 96 -26.37 -5.47 -13.50
C THR A 96 -27.21 -6.46 -14.33
N ILE A 97 -26.95 -7.77 -14.23
CA ILE A 97 -27.65 -8.77 -15.06
C ILE A 97 -28.87 -9.30 -14.31
N THR A 98 -30.06 -8.99 -14.85
CA THR A 98 -31.36 -9.44 -14.32
C THR A 98 -31.69 -10.87 -14.71
N LYS A 99 -31.43 -11.29 -15.96
CA LYS A 99 -31.81 -12.61 -16.47
C LYS A 99 -30.88 -13.71 -15.95
N LYS A 100 -31.44 -14.73 -15.26
CA LYS A 100 -30.72 -15.90 -14.74
C LYS A 100 -29.84 -16.62 -15.79
N ARG A 101 -30.34 -16.77 -17.03
CA ARG A 101 -29.60 -17.40 -18.14
C ARG A 101 -28.35 -16.60 -18.53
N GLN A 102 -28.44 -15.27 -18.57
CA GLN A 102 -27.31 -14.41 -18.89
C GLN A 102 -26.27 -14.42 -17.76
N ARG A 103 -26.71 -14.38 -16.50
CA ARG A 103 -25.82 -14.55 -15.33
C ARG A 103 -25.02 -15.85 -15.45
N LYS A 104 -25.70 -16.97 -15.71
CA LYS A 104 -25.06 -18.29 -15.88
C LYS A 104 -24.03 -18.31 -17.01
N ARG A 105 -24.32 -17.69 -18.16
CA ARG A 105 -23.41 -17.62 -19.32
C ARG A 105 -22.17 -16.78 -18.98
N TYR A 106 -22.38 -15.63 -18.35
CA TYR A 106 -21.30 -14.73 -17.96
C TYR A 106 -20.37 -15.35 -16.92
N THR A 107 -20.93 -15.93 -15.84
CA THR A 107 -20.13 -16.67 -14.84
C THR A 107 -19.33 -17.80 -15.48
N LYS A 108 -19.90 -18.56 -16.43
CA LYS A 108 -19.16 -19.63 -17.14
C LYS A 108 -17.98 -19.08 -17.95
N HIS A 109 -18.13 -17.90 -18.57
CA HIS A 109 -17.07 -17.29 -19.36
C HIS A 109 -15.90 -16.83 -18.47
N VAL A 110 -16.19 -16.13 -17.38
CA VAL A 110 -15.16 -15.72 -16.41
C VAL A 110 -14.50 -16.93 -15.75
N GLN A 111 -15.29 -17.96 -15.43
CA GLN A 111 -14.77 -19.22 -14.91
C GLN A 111 -13.74 -19.83 -15.87
N LYS A 112 -14.04 -19.94 -17.18
CA LYS A 112 -13.09 -20.50 -18.17
C LYS A 112 -11.80 -19.67 -18.26
N TYR A 113 -11.89 -18.35 -18.15
CA TYR A 113 -10.73 -17.47 -18.17
C TYR A 113 -9.84 -17.67 -16.93
N ILE A 114 -10.44 -17.73 -15.73
CA ILE A 114 -9.71 -17.99 -14.48
C ILE A 114 -9.13 -19.41 -14.50
N GLU A 115 -9.91 -20.42 -14.88
CA GLU A 115 -9.45 -21.82 -14.93
C GLU A 115 -8.41 -22.09 -16.04
N GLY A 116 -8.30 -21.23 -17.05
CA GLY A 116 -7.24 -21.35 -18.08
C GLY A 116 -5.98 -20.64 -17.63
N GLU A 117 -5.99 -19.32 -17.75
CA GLU A 117 -4.82 -18.46 -17.58
C GLU A 117 -4.30 -18.46 -16.14
N PHE A 118 -5.20 -18.40 -15.15
CA PHE A 118 -4.81 -18.29 -13.75
C PHE A 118 -4.28 -19.62 -13.21
N SER A 119 -4.83 -20.75 -13.65
CA SER A 119 -4.45 -22.09 -13.17
C SER A 119 -3.01 -22.46 -13.45
N GLU A 120 -2.53 -22.16 -14.65
CA GLU A 120 -1.15 -22.47 -15.03
C GLU A 120 -0.17 -21.63 -14.23
N GLU A 121 -0.52 -20.38 -13.92
CA GLU A 121 0.28 -19.53 -13.04
C GLU A 121 0.24 -20.02 -11.58
N LEU A 122 -0.92 -20.45 -11.08
CA LEU A 122 -1.06 -21.03 -9.74
C LEU A 122 -0.21 -22.29 -9.56
N LYS A 123 -0.16 -23.16 -10.58
CA LYS A 123 0.65 -24.38 -10.56
C LYS A 123 2.16 -24.11 -10.45
N LYS A 124 2.64 -22.93 -10.89
CA LYS A 124 4.06 -22.53 -10.81
C LYS A 124 4.46 -21.98 -9.44
N LEU A 125 3.50 -21.77 -8.54
CA LEU A 125 3.80 -21.31 -7.20
C LEU A 125 4.35 -22.46 -6.34
N THR A 126 5.06 -22.13 -5.28
CA THR A 126 5.37 -23.07 -4.20
C THR A 126 4.25 -23.04 -3.14
N ARG A 127 4.20 -24.05 -2.25
CA ARG A 127 3.18 -24.12 -1.19
C ARG A 127 3.07 -22.85 -0.35
N THR A 128 4.21 -22.31 0.05
CA THR A 128 4.25 -21.05 0.81
C THR A 128 3.83 -19.84 -0.03
N GLU A 129 4.14 -19.82 -1.32
CA GLU A 129 3.72 -18.74 -2.22
C GLU A 129 2.21 -18.77 -2.44
N GLY A 130 1.60 -19.95 -2.61
CA GLY A 130 0.16 -20.07 -2.68
C GLY A 130 -0.54 -19.70 -1.35
N GLN A 131 0.08 -19.97 -0.20
CA GLN A 131 -0.46 -19.52 1.09
C GLN A 131 -0.45 -17.99 1.20
N ILE A 132 0.62 -17.34 0.75
CA ILE A 132 0.71 -15.88 0.64
C ILE A 132 -0.36 -15.37 -0.33
N LEU A 133 -0.59 -16.05 -1.45
CA LEU A 133 -1.62 -15.64 -2.42
C LEU A 133 -3.01 -15.61 -1.79
N VAL A 134 -3.41 -16.67 -1.08
CA VAL A 134 -4.71 -16.76 -0.40
C VAL A 134 -4.88 -15.62 0.61
N LYS A 135 -3.84 -15.36 1.40
CA LYS A 135 -3.76 -14.25 2.35
C LYS A 135 -3.93 -12.89 1.64
N LEU A 136 -3.18 -12.65 0.56
CA LEU A 136 -3.29 -11.40 -0.21
C LEU A 136 -4.67 -11.23 -0.87
N ILE A 137 -5.32 -12.29 -1.35
CA ILE A 137 -6.70 -12.21 -1.85
C ILE A 137 -7.65 -11.78 -0.73
N HIS A 138 -7.50 -12.33 0.48
CA HIS A 138 -8.28 -11.88 1.64
C HIS A 138 -8.03 -10.41 1.94
N ARG A 139 -6.77 -9.96 1.95
CA ARG A 139 -6.40 -8.54 2.13
C ARG A 139 -7.11 -7.62 1.13
N GLN A 140 -7.23 -8.02 -0.14
CA GLN A 140 -7.79 -7.16 -1.18
C GLN A 140 -9.32 -7.22 -1.28
N THR A 141 -9.92 -8.34 -0.90
CA THR A 141 -11.36 -8.56 -1.10
C THR A 141 -12.18 -8.58 0.19
N GLY A 142 -11.52 -8.74 1.34
CA GLY A 142 -12.16 -8.94 2.64
C GLY A 142 -12.85 -10.31 2.76
N ARG A 143 -12.61 -11.23 1.82
CA ARG A 143 -13.26 -12.54 1.75
C ARG A 143 -12.22 -13.62 1.61
N THR A 144 -12.36 -14.70 2.36
CA THR A 144 -11.39 -15.80 2.25
C THR A 144 -11.48 -16.44 0.87
N ALA A 145 -10.38 -17.02 0.40
CA ALA A 145 -10.41 -17.80 -0.84
C ALA A 145 -11.47 -18.91 -0.76
N PHE A 146 -11.64 -19.52 0.42
CA PHE A 146 -12.72 -20.49 0.65
C PHE A 146 -14.12 -19.92 0.41
N ASP A 147 -14.43 -18.72 0.92
CA ASP A 147 -15.75 -18.10 0.72
C ASP A 147 -15.97 -17.73 -0.73
N LEU A 148 -14.94 -17.16 -1.35
CA LEU A 148 -14.95 -16.86 -2.78
C LEU A 148 -15.28 -18.11 -3.57
N VAL A 149 -14.63 -19.25 -3.29
CA VAL A 149 -14.85 -20.56 -3.93
C VAL A 149 -16.22 -21.15 -3.60
N LYS A 150 -16.69 -21.00 -2.37
CA LYS A 150 -17.99 -21.52 -1.93
C LYS A 150 -19.13 -20.90 -2.71
N GLU A 151 -19.08 -19.63 -3.07
CA GLU A 151 -20.16 -19.01 -3.86
C GLU A 151 -20.18 -19.43 -5.34
N LEU A 152 -19.14 -20.13 -5.78
CA LEU A 152 -18.95 -20.49 -7.16
C LEU A 152 -19.68 -21.79 -7.47
N ARG A 153 -20.04 -21.96 -8.74
CA ARG A 153 -20.68 -23.19 -9.23
C ARG A 153 -19.80 -24.40 -8.94
N ASN A 154 -20.43 -25.58 -8.87
CA ASN A 154 -19.79 -26.87 -8.59
C ASN A 154 -18.50 -27.12 -9.38
N GLY A 155 -18.42 -26.69 -10.66
CA GLY A 155 -17.21 -26.84 -11.47
C GLY A 155 -16.02 -26.02 -10.97
N TRP A 156 -16.26 -24.79 -10.52
CA TRP A 156 -15.20 -23.92 -10.02
C TRP A 156 -14.74 -24.35 -8.63
N ARG A 157 -15.68 -24.81 -7.79
CA ARG A 157 -15.33 -25.52 -6.54
C ARG A 157 -14.41 -26.70 -6.83
N ALA A 158 -14.80 -27.60 -7.74
CA ALA A 158 -13.99 -28.76 -8.09
C ALA A 158 -12.61 -28.38 -8.64
N PHE A 159 -12.54 -27.35 -9.49
CA PHE A 159 -11.27 -26.80 -9.97
C PHE A 159 -10.38 -26.34 -8.81
N TRP A 160 -10.90 -25.53 -7.89
CA TRP A 160 -10.12 -25.03 -6.76
C TRP A 160 -9.72 -26.14 -5.81
N TYR A 161 -10.60 -27.10 -5.54
CA TYR A 161 -10.25 -28.26 -4.72
C TYR A 161 -9.18 -29.12 -5.40
N ASN A 162 -9.24 -29.35 -6.71
CA ASN A 162 -8.25 -30.16 -7.43
C ASN A 162 -6.91 -29.43 -7.61
N THR A 163 -6.92 -28.15 -8.00
CA THR A 163 -5.71 -27.35 -8.18
C THR A 163 -5.02 -27.07 -6.85
N THR A 164 -5.80 -26.80 -5.79
CA THR A 164 -5.25 -26.68 -4.45
C THR A 164 -4.77 -28.05 -3.98
N ALA A 165 -5.59 -29.11 -3.95
CA ALA A 165 -5.18 -30.42 -3.44
C ALA A 165 -3.98 -31.06 -4.18
N ASN A 166 -3.86 -30.88 -5.50
CA ASN A 166 -2.78 -31.49 -6.28
C ASN A 166 -1.45 -30.75 -6.17
N VAL A 167 -1.45 -29.46 -5.81
CA VAL A 167 -0.22 -28.66 -5.79
C VAL A 167 0.12 -28.20 -4.37
N PHE A 168 -0.88 -28.01 -3.50
CA PHE A 168 -0.70 -27.47 -2.16
C PHE A 168 -1.83 -27.83 -1.17
N ASP A 169 -1.51 -28.43 -0.03
CA ASP A 169 -2.44 -28.45 1.12
C ASP A 169 -2.46 -27.05 1.82
N ILE A 170 -2.87 -26.04 1.06
CA ILE A 170 -3.04 -24.65 1.52
C ILE A 170 -4.35 -24.55 2.28
N LYS A 171 -4.31 -23.80 3.38
CA LYS A 171 -5.50 -23.48 4.15
C LYS A 171 -6.24 -22.34 3.44
N LEU A 172 -7.19 -22.67 2.56
CA LEU A 172 -8.01 -21.68 1.82
C LEU A 172 -8.84 -20.76 2.72
N LYS A 173 -9.08 -21.19 3.96
CA LYS A 173 -9.77 -20.43 5.01
C LYS A 173 -8.85 -19.48 5.78
N LYS A 174 -7.54 -19.47 5.49
CA LYS A 174 -6.63 -18.56 6.19
C LYS A 174 -6.94 -17.13 5.79
N GLU A 175 -7.17 -16.33 6.81
CA GLU A 175 -7.32 -14.89 6.72
C GLU A 175 -5.96 -14.21 6.73
N TYR A 176 -5.96 -12.95 6.34
CA TYR A 176 -4.84 -12.04 6.45
C TYR A 176 -5.04 -11.19 7.70
N ASP A 177 -4.20 -11.41 8.70
CA ASP A 177 -4.34 -10.80 10.02
C ASP A 177 -2.97 -10.30 10.49
N PRO A 178 -2.54 -9.12 10.02
CA PRO A 178 -1.25 -8.55 10.41
C PRO A 178 -1.19 -8.15 11.88
N TRP A 179 -2.33 -8.07 12.57
CA TRP A 179 -2.38 -7.76 13.99
C TRP A 179 -1.94 -8.94 14.83
N ASN A 180 -2.37 -10.16 14.50
CA ASN A 180 -2.08 -11.34 15.31
C ASN A 180 -1.03 -12.29 14.68
N ASP A 181 -0.74 -12.14 13.39
CA ASP A 181 0.28 -12.92 12.68
C ASP A 181 1.45 -12.04 12.22
N LYS A 182 2.63 -12.26 12.81
CA LYS A 182 3.85 -11.53 12.48
C LYS A 182 4.26 -11.70 11.01
N GLU A 183 3.99 -12.86 10.38
CA GLU A 183 4.27 -13.05 8.96
C GLU A 183 3.40 -12.12 8.11
N ASP A 184 2.13 -11.93 8.49
CA ASP A 184 1.21 -11.03 7.77
C ASP A 184 1.60 -9.56 7.94
N TYR A 185 2.04 -9.16 9.13
CA TYR A 185 2.65 -7.86 9.34
C TYR A 185 3.87 -7.64 8.44
N LEU A 186 4.80 -8.60 8.40
CA LEU A 186 5.98 -8.50 7.54
C LEU A 186 5.60 -8.45 6.05
N ILE A 187 4.56 -9.19 5.63
CA ILE A 187 4.01 -9.08 4.28
C ILE A 187 3.51 -7.65 4.03
N GLU A 188 2.81 -7.03 5.00
CA GLU A 188 2.27 -5.67 4.86
C GLU A 188 3.41 -4.65 4.72
N ASP A 189 4.44 -4.75 5.58
CA ASP A 189 5.66 -3.95 5.49
C ASP A 189 6.32 -4.06 4.11
N ILE A 190 6.46 -5.30 3.60
CA ILE A 190 6.99 -5.54 2.25
C ILE A 190 6.12 -4.85 1.20
N LEU A 191 4.80 -4.96 1.28
CA LEU A 191 3.90 -4.32 0.32
C LEU A 191 4.06 -2.80 0.33
N GLN A 192 3.99 -2.16 1.50
CA GLN A 192 4.11 -0.71 1.61
C GLN A 192 5.44 -0.19 1.07
N ARG A 193 6.55 -0.87 1.38
CA ARG A 193 7.89 -0.55 0.82
C ARG A 193 7.91 -0.61 -0.70
N ASN A 194 7.30 -1.64 -1.30
CA ASN A 194 7.32 -1.82 -2.74
C ASN A 194 6.28 -0.96 -3.48
N PHE A 195 5.22 -0.52 -2.80
CA PHE A 195 4.32 0.51 -3.32
C PHE A 195 5.02 1.87 -3.35
N GLN A 196 5.69 2.24 -2.25
CA GLN A 196 6.44 3.50 -2.17
C GLN A 196 7.59 3.54 -3.20
N SER A 197 8.26 2.42 -3.45
CA SER A 197 9.32 2.35 -4.45
C SER A 197 8.81 2.23 -5.90
N GLY A 198 7.50 2.21 -6.13
CA GLY A 198 6.90 1.99 -7.45
C GLY A 198 7.13 0.60 -8.08
N ARG A 199 7.66 -0.37 -7.32
CA ARG A 199 7.93 -1.72 -7.85
C ARG A 199 6.65 -2.55 -7.98
N LEU A 200 5.68 -2.31 -7.10
CA LEU A 200 4.36 -2.91 -7.15
C LEU A 200 3.33 -1.81 -7.34
N GLU A 201 2.31 -2.08 -8.15
CA GLU A 201 1.20 -1.15 -8.34
C GLU A 201 0.25 -1.22 -7.14
N ARG A 202 -0.01 -0.07 -6.50
CA ARG A 202 -0.81 0.00 -5.28
C ARG A 202 -2.25 -0.45 -5.56
N GLN A 203 -2.78 -1.29 -4.68
CA GLN A 203 -4.20 -1.64 -4.60
C GLN A 203 -4.68 -1.46 -3.17
N LYS A 204 -5.78 -0.73 -3.01
CA LYS A 204 -6.41 -0.47 -1.71
C LYS A 204 -6.87 -1.78 -1.08
N SER A 205 -6.46 -2.03 0.16
CA SER A 205 -6.95 -3.17 0.94
C SER A 205 -8.44 -3.00 1.23
N ALA A 206 -9.18 -4.11 1.25
CA ALA A 206 -10.54 -4.13 1.77
C ALA A 206 -10.59 -4.17 3.31
N LEU A 207 -9.46 -4.49 3.94
CA LEU A 207 -9.29 -4.47 5.39
C LEU A 207 -8.83 -3.07 5.81
N ASP A 208 -9.35 -2.59 6.93
CA ASP A 208 -8.91 -1.33 7.54
C ASP A 208 -7.61 -1.60 8.30
N ILE A 209 -6.49 -1.37 7.62
CA ILE A 209 -5.15 -1.66 8.15
C ILE A 209 -4.43 -0.33 8.33
N ASP A 210 -4.22 0.06 9.59
CA ASP A 210 -3.29 1.12 9.93
C ASP A 210 -1.88 0.54 10.09
N PHE A 211 -0.99 0.91 9.17
CA PHE A 211 0.39 0.41 9.18
C PHE A 211 1.23 1.02 10.32
N TYR A 212 0.90 2.22 10.79
CA TYR A 212 1.64 2.86 11.88
C TYR A 212 1.36 2.13 13.19
N GLU A 213 0.10 1.84 13.50
CA GLU A 213 -0.25 1.10 14.71
C GLU A 213 0.31 -0.34 14.70
N LEU A 214 0.33 -0.99 13.53
CA LEU A 214 1.01 -2.28 13.37
C LEU A 214 2.50 -2.19 13.63
N THR A 215 3.15 -1.13 13.14
CA THR A 215 4.58 -0.89 13.39
C THR A 215 4.82 -0.70 14.88
N ASP A 216 4.00 0.09 15.56
CA ASP A 216 4.11 0.32 17.00
C ASP A 216 4.00 -0.98 17.79
N LYS A 217 3.02 -1.83 17.47
CA LYS A 217 2.85 -3.15 18.10
C LYS A 217 4.06 -4.06 17.91
N TRP A 218 4.57 -4.20 16.68
CA TRP A 218 5.56 -5.23 16.36
C TRP A 218 7.02 -4.77 16.48
N VAL A 219 7.27 -3.47 16.41
CA VAL A 219 8.62 -2.88 16.42
C VAL A 219 8.92 -2.21 17.76
N TYR A 220 8.04 -1.32 18.25
CA TYR A 220 8.35 -0.50 19.42
C TYR A 220 7.89 -1.13 20.74
N ASN A 221 6.67 -1.69 20.80
CA ASN A 221 6.13 -2.33 22.03
C ASN A 221 6.78 -3.67 22.39
N LYS A 222 7.77 -4.11 21.61
CA LYS A 222 8.57 -5.31 21.88
C LYS A 222 9.49 -5.17 23.11
N THR A 223 9.60 -3.97 23.69
CA THR A 223 10.57 -3.64 24.74
C THR A 223 10.07 -3.77 26.18
N GLU A 224 8.77 -3.97 26.43
CA GLU A 224 8.23 -4.01 27.80
C GLU A 224 8.15 -5.41 28.45
N ASP A 225 8.38 -6.49 27.69
CA ASP A 225 8.19 -7.88 28.14
C ASP A 225 9.50 -8.68 28.38
N ASN A 226 10.63 -8.01 28.66
CA ASN A 226 11.89 -8.69 29.05
C ASN A 226 12.26 -8.45 30.52
#